data_AF-A0AAF0U3H6-F1
#
_entry.id   AF-A0AAF0U3H6-F1
#
_cell.length_a   1.000
_cell.length_b   1.000
_cell.length_c   1.000
_cell.angle_alpha   90.00
_cell.angle_beta   90.00
_cell.angle_gamma   90.00
#
_symmetry.space_group_name_H-M   'P 1'
#
loop_
_entity.id
_entity.type
_entity.pdbx_description
1 polymer ?
#
loop_
_entity_poly.entity_id
_entity_poly.type
_entity_poly.pdbx_seq_one_letter_code
_entity_poly.pdbx_strand_id
1 'polypeptide(L)' 'MFTDHKSLQYVFSQKELNLRQRRWLELLKDYDMSILYHPGKANVVADALSRLSMGSTAH' A
#
# COMPACT_ATOMS: atom_id res chain seq x y z
N MET A 1 -2.74 2.67 -8.60
CA MET A 1 -2.45 3.00 -7.19
C MET A 1 -0.95 3.22 -7.03
N PHE A 2 -0.55 4.30 -6.36
CA PHE A 2 0.85 4.57 -6.05
C PHE A 2 1.16 4.17 -4.61
N THR A 3 2.35 3.63 -4.37
CA THR A 3 2.83 3.27 -3.04
C THR A 3 4.33 3.53 -2.93
N ASP A 4 4.79 3.99 -1.77
CA ASP A 4 6.20 4.09 -1.43
C ASP A 4 6.78 2.78 -0.90
N HIS A 5 5.96 1.74 -0.76
CA HIS A 5 6.42 0.42 -0.39
C HIS A 5 6.75 -0.41 -1.64
N LYS A 6 8.03 -0.39 -2.02
CA LYS A 6 8.54 -1.03 -3.25
C LYS A 6 8.17 -2.51 -3.41
N SER A 7 8.08 -3.27 -2.32
CA SER A 7 7.70 -4.69 -2.36
C SER A 7 6.29 -4.92 -2.91
N LEU A 8 5.34 -4.00 -2.64
CA LEU A 8 3.94 -4.12 -3.06
C LEU A 8 3.77 -4.02 -4.57
N GLN A 9 4.73 -3.44 -5.29
CA GLN A 9 4.72 -3.41 -6.76
C GLN A 9 4.64 -4.83 -7.37
N TYR A 10 5.17 -5.83 -6.67
CA TYR A 10 5.29 -7.20 -7.17
C TYR A 10 4.21 -8.14 -6.62
N VAL A 11 3.24 -7.63 -5.84
CA VAL A 11 2.28 -8.45 -5.10
C VAL A 11 1.46 -9.40 -5.99
N PHE A 12 1.17 -9.01 -7.23
CA PHE A 12 0.46 -9.85 -8.20
C PHE A 12 1.35 -10.93 -8.87
N SER A 13 2.67 -10.77 -8.84
CA SER A 13 3.64 -11.69 -9.47
C SER A 13 4.39 -12.57 -8.47
N GLN A 14 4.26 -12.28 -7.17
CA GLN A 14 5.02 -12.94 -6.11
C GLN A 14 4.50 -14.37 -5.88
N LYS A 15 5.41 -15.36 -6.02
CA LYS A 15 5.07 -16.79 -5.91
C LYS A 15 4.64 -17.20 -4.51
N GLU A 16 5.30 -16.67 -3.49
CA GLU A 16 5.05 -17.02 -2.09
C GLU A 16 4.49 -15.82 -1.34
N LEU A 17 3.22 -15.95 -0.97
CA LEU A 17 2.47 -14.96 -0.22
C LEU A 17 1.99 -15.58 1.10
N ASN A 18 2.10 -14.82 2.18
CA ASN A 18 1.53 -15.23 3.45
C ASN A 18 0.00 -15.11 3.42
N LEU A 19 -0.69 -15.73 4.40
CA LEU A 19 -2.16 -15.76 4.44
C LEU A 19 -2.79 -14.37 4.44
N ARG A 20 -2.15 -13.38 5.09
CA ARG A 20 -2.64 -11.99 5.10
C ARG A 20 -2.59 -11.40 3.69
N GLN A 21 -1.47 -11.53 2.99
CA GLN A 21 -1.31 -11.03 1.63
C GLN A 21 -2.29 -11.68 0.64
N ARG A 22 -2.54 -13.00 0.77
CA ARG A 22 -3.53 -13.70 -0.08
C ARG A 22 -4.94 -13.15 0.10
N ARG A 23 -5.38 -12.94 1.35
CA ARG A 23 -6.70 -12.33 1.64
C ARG A 23 -6.81 -10.93 1.04
N TRP A 24 -5.75 -10.13 1.12
CA TRP A 24 -5.73 -8.81 0.48
C TRP A 24 -5.79 -8.91 -1.05
N LEU A 25 -5.07 -9.86 -1.66
CA LEU A 25 -5.13 -10.07 -3.10
C LEU A 25 -6.51 -10.53 -3.57
N GLU A 26 -7.20 -11.38 -2.79
CA GLU A 26 -8.58 -11.77 -3.08
C GLU A 26 -9.53 -10.58 -3.12
N LEU A 27 -9.29 -9.55 -2.31
CA LEU A 27 -10.05 -8.29 -2.37
C LEU A 27 -9.62 -7.42 -3.56
N LEU A 28 -8.32 -7.34 -3.83
CA LEU A 28 -7.78 -6.47 -4.87
C LEU A 28 -8.06 -6.95 -6.29
N LYS A 29 -8.25 -8.27 -6.50
CA LYS A 29 -8.52 -8.85 -7.82
C LYS A 29 -9.81 -8.33 -8.45
N ASP A 30 -10.74 -7.84 -7.64
CA ASP A 30 -12.04 -7.33 -8.09
C ASP A 30 -11.93 -5.91 -8.69
N TYR A 31 -10.75 -5.28 -8.57
CA TYR A 31 -10.46 -3.96 -9.08
C TYR A 31 -9.46 -4.06 -10.25
N ASP A 32 -9.78 -3.42 -11.38
CA ASP A 32 -8.81 -3.23 -12.45
C ASP A 32 -7.83 -2.12 -12.07
N MET A 33 -6.76 -2.50 -11.37
CA MET A 33 -5.77 -1.57 -10.85
C MET A 33 -4.34 -2.08 -10.98
N SER A 34 -3.43 -1.17 -11.32
CA SER A 34 -1.99 -1.38 -11.27
C SER A 34 -1.39 -0.78 -10.01
N ILE A 35 -0.39 -1.45 -9.41
CA ILE A 35 0.38 -0.93 -8.26
C ILE A 35 1.73 -0.44 -8.79
N LEU A 36 2.00 0.85 -8.62
CA LEU A 36 3.21 1.51 -9.09
C LEU A 36 4.01 2.05 -7.91
N TYR A 37 5.32 1.80 -7.91
CA TYR A 37 6.21 2.38 -6.92
C TYR A 37 6.37 3.88 -7.15
N HIS A 38 6.22 4.66 -6.08
CA HIS A 38 6.47 6.09 -6.04
C HIS A 38 7.43 6.39 -4.89
N PRO A 39 8.59 7.03 -5.12
CA PRO A 39 9.56 7.28 -4.05
C PRO A 39 8.93 8.00 -2.85
N GLY A 40 9.22 7.54 -1.62
CA GLY A 40 8.63 8.13 -0.40
C GLY A 40 8.87 9.63 -0.24
N LYS A 41 10.02 10.14 -0.73
CA LYS A 41 10.30 11.59 -0.78
C LYS A 41 9.33 12.39 -1.63
N ALA A 42 8.66 11.74 -2.59
CA ALA A 42 7.64 12.34 -3.43
C ALA A 42 6.21 11.98 -2.95
N ASN A 43 6.07 11.16 -1.91
CA ASN A 43 4.80 10.73 -1.31
C ASN A 43 4.38 11.64 -0.12
N VAL A 44 4.86 12.88 -0.10
CA VAL A 44 4.76 13.81 1.06
C VAL A 44 3.32 14.07 1.50
N VAL A 45 2.37 14.14 0.57
CA VAL A 45 0.95 14.38 0.89
C VAL A 45 0.35 13.20 1.63
N ALA A 46 0.56 11.98 1.12
CA ALA A 46 0.05 10.77 1.77
C ALA A 46 0.73 10.53 3.12
N ASP A 47 2.04 10.78 3.22
CA ASP A 47 2.80 10.70 4.47
C ASP A 47 2.25 11.69 5.50
N ALA A 48 2.06 12.96 5.14
CA ALA A 48 1.47 13.98 6.02
C ALA A 48 0.07 13.58 6.52
N LEU A 49 -0.81 13.11 5.63
CA LEU A 49 -2.16 12.65 6.00
C LEU A 49 -2.14 11.44 6.94
N SER A 50 -1.25 10.48 6.67
CA SER A 50 -1.12 9.29 7.53
C SER A 50 -0.67 9.65 8.95
N ARG A 51 0.27 10.59 9.08
CA ARG A 51 0.77 11.10 10.37
C ARG A 51 -0.29 11.89 11.13
N LEU A 52 -1.10 12.69 10.43
CA LEU A 52 -2.22 13.42 11.02
C LEU A 52 -3.26 12.46 11.62
N SER A 53 -3.59 11.37 10.91
CA SER A 53 -4.54 10.37 11.42
C SER A 53 -4.04 9.66 12.69
N MET A 54 -2.73 9.49 12.84
CA MET A 54 -2.11 8.84 14.01
C MET A 54 -1.93 9.78 15.20
N GLY A 55 -1.91 11.10 14.98
CA GLY A 55 -1.72 12.13 16.02
C GLY A 55 -2.99 12.57 16.74
N SER A 56 -4.18 12.08 16.32
CA SER A 56 -5.47 12.52 16.90
C SER A 56 -6.03 11.61 18.00
N THR A 57 -5.25 10.67 18.53
CA THR A 57 -5.60 9.91 19.75
C THR A 57 -4.68 10.32 20.90
N ALA A 58 -4.79 11.58 21.31
CA ALA A 58 -4.27 12.08 22.57
C ALA A 58 -5.23 13.16 23.07
N HIS A 59 -6.34 12.73 23.67
CA HIS A 59 -7.14 13.52 24.59
C HIS A 59 -7.47 12.63 25.79
#